data_AF-A0A7S0QT40-F1
#
_entry.id   AF-A0A7S0QT40-F1
#
_cell.length_a   1.000
_cell.length_b   1.000
_cell.length_c   1.000
_cell.angle_alpha   90.00
_cell.angle_beta   90.00
_cell.angle_gamma   90.00
#
_symmetry.space_group_name_H-M   'P 1'
#
loop_
_entity.id
_entity.type
_entity.pdbx_description
1 polymer ?
#
loop_
_entity_poly.entity_id
_entity_poly.type
_entity_poly.pdbx_seq_one_letter_code
_entity_poly.pdbx_strand_id
1 'polypeptide(L)'
;GAAAAPSAIGGFGVLRGGCRAAAGALHTEVVGDLSMTVVSFPQQVSVDGWWFSSGSGPPEGDPTQFAVELSTDGAVWEAFPSPYWLSKSTLRNFPFERGVIRAVDLRAPVAWIFSSCIGVVILSLGCYASCAYGFIGMGRYGAVAQAGGFLALSLLQLVWALHKTVVAASRIEAFIDFSTGSEWTIWFFVIFNATLAVTAYRERYILDLFLLGFIVAGAIEVYITLTLSDALLLDFILLAIWWGLPAVTLFWFVIARHYSRKWVLQTLLAHDREKFDSAWCEVCSKDYNQVALAHLSRLANKIAKNLDPSKARQYHSQQITKRRFSLVGQSSSNSLKQESFSTLQFQKHPSFAESVMSFSSSTSRSSVRSLDQLMDQAGCINIYLKKKAKDLALLSKGSILVDSTSHEPTFQRYEEDSVAAHKWLWANVKSADRAVEKLLRSYDCDVSLLLDCCRQTIVFDEISDLAACLSSLAIDNEIKFIRV
;
A
#
# COMPACT_ATOMS: atom_id res chain seq x y z
N GLY A 1 -37.06 -23.24 -35.66
CA GLY A 1 -37.82 -24.39 -35.13
C GLY A 1 -37.07 -24.99 -33.98
N ALA A 2 -37.59 -26.06 -33.38
CA ALA A 2 -36.88 -26.85 -32.38
C ALA A 2 -36.81 -28.33 -32.77
N ALA A 3 -35.65 -28.97 -32.52
CA ALA A 3 -35.37 -30.36 -32.87
C ALA A 3 -35.70 -31.31 -31.71
N ALA A 4 -36.63 -32.24 -31.90
CA ALA A 4 -36.94 -33.32 -30.95
C ALA A 4 -37.79 -34.40 -31.61
N ALA A 5 -37.48 -35.68 -31.36
CA ALA A 5 -38.24 -36.83 -31.86
C ALA A 5 -39.77 -36.62 -31.71
N PRO A 6 -40.58 -36.88 -32.76
CA PRO A 6 -41.96 -36.39 -32.84
C PRO A 6 -42.92 -37.02 -31.80
N SER A 7 -42.47 -38.02 -31.04
CA SER A 7 -43.28 -38.73 -30.03
C SER A 7 -43.18 -38.16 -28.61
N ALA A 8 -42.31 -37.18 -28.34
CA ALA A 8 -42.01 -36.78 -26.96
C ALA A 8 -42.36 -35.33 -26.57
N ILE A 9 -42.59 -34.42 -27.52
CA ILE A 9 -43.06 -33.05 -27.20
C ILE A 9 -44.60 -33.02 -27.29
N GLY A 10 -45.26 -32.83 -26.15
CA GLY A 10 -46.72 -32.69 -26.04
C GLY A 10 -47.25 -31.33 -26.50
N GLY A 11 -46.37 -30.34 -26.65
CA GLY A 11 -46.69 -29.03 -27.21
C GLY A 11 -45.48 -28.10 -27.22
N PHE A 12 -45.40 -27.23 -28.22
CA PHE A 12 -44.38 -26.18 -28.31
C PHE A 12 -45.03 -24.91 -28.86
N GLY A 13 -44.65 -23.75 -28.34
CA GLY A 13 -45.18 -22.48 -28.79
C GLY A 13 -44.41 -21.29 -28.24
N VAL A 14 -44.90 -20.11 -28.58
CA VAL A 14 -44.26 -18.85 -28.19
C VAL A 14 -45.09 -18.10 -27.15
N LEU A 15 -44.43 -17.21 -26.40
CA LEU A 15 -45.06 -16.32 -25.44
C LEU A 15 -45.16 -14.91 -26.03
N ARG A 16 -46.27 -14.24 -25.76
CA ARG A 16 -46.48 -12.82 -26.00
C ARG A 16 -47.14 -12.22 -24.78
N GLY A 17 -46.48 -11.29 -24.12
CA GLY A 17 -47.02 -10.74 -22.89
C GLY A 17 -46.79 -11.65 -21.67
N GLY A 18 -45.96 -12.70 -21.76
CA GLY A 18 -45.89 -13.78 -20.77
C GLY A 18 -47.05 -14.80 -20.89
N CYS A 19 -47.98 -14.59 -21.82
CA CYS A 19 -49.08 -15.49 -22.12
C CYS A 19 -48.78 -16.32 -23.36
N ARG A 20 -49.36 -17.53 -23.47
CA ARG A 20 -49.27 -18.34 -24.69
C ARG A 20 -49.89 -17.58 -25.86
N ALA A 21 -49.10 -17.31 -26.90
CA ALA A 21 -49.65 -16.76 -28.12
C ALA A 21 -50.60 -17.80 -28.74
N ALA A 22 -51.75 -17.35 -29.26
CA ALA A 22 -52.64 -18.22 -30.02
C ALA A 22 -51.84 -18.81 -31.19
N ALA A 23 -51.63 -20.12 -31.17
CA ALA A 23 -50.73 -20.78 -32.11
C ALA A 23 -51.23 -20.54 -33.54
N GLY A 24 -50.32 -20.15 -34.44
CA GLY A 24 -50.57 -20.38 -35.86
C GLY A 24 -50.44 -21.87 -36.19
N ALA A 25 -50.40 -22.22 -37.47
CA ALA A 25 -50.37 -23.62 -37.88
C ALA A 25 -49.09 -24.29 -37.34
N LEU A 26 -49.27 -25.33 -36.52
CA LEU A 26 -48.17 -26.17 -36.05
C LEU A 26 -47.88 -27.20 -37.13
N HIS A 27 -46.69 -27.12 -37.72
CA HIS A 27 -46.22 -28.12 -38.66
C HIS A 27 -45.00 -28.82 -38.08
N THR A 28 -45.07 -30.14 -38.02
CA THR A 28 -43.91 -30.97 -37.70
C THR A 28 -43.35 -31.48 -39.01
N GLU A 29 -42.13 -31.09 -39.34
CA GLU A 29 -41.42 -31.53 -40.54
C GLU A 29 -40.26 -32.42 -40.12
N VAL A 30 -40.07 -33.53 -40.83
CA VAL A 30 -38.94 -34.43 -40.61
C VAL A 30 -37.93 -34.16 -41.72
N VAL A 31 -36.79 -33.58 -41.36
CA VAL A 31 -35.71 -33.22 -42.28
C VAL A 31 -34.51 -34.14 -41.98
N GLY A 32 -34.35 -35.20 -42.77
CA GLY A 32 -33.36 -36.25 -42.49
C GLY A 32 -33.73 -37.04 -41.23
N ASP A 33 -32.75 -37.22 -40.33
CA ASP A 33 -32.95 -37.88 -39.03
C ASP A 33 -33.45 -36.92 -37.92
N LEU A 34 -33.65 -35.65 -38.26
CA LEU A 34 -34.09 -34.61 -37.33
C LEU A 34 -35.57 -34.31 -37.54
N SER A 35 -36.34 -34.37 -36.46
CA SER A 35 -37.72 -33.86 -36.44
C SER A 35 -37.74 -32.44 -35.91
N MET A 36 -38.26 -31.54 -36.73
CA MET A 36 -38.35 -30.11 -36.47
C MET A 36 -39.81 -29.74 -36.24
N THR A 37 -40.11 -29.15 -35.08
CA THR A 37 -41.42 -28.52 -34.85
C THR A 37 -41.33 -27.05 -35.25
N VAL A 38 -42.11 -26.67 -36.25
CA VAL A 38 -42.21 -25.31 -36.77
C VAL A 38 -43.55 -24.71 -36.35
N VAL A 39 -43.48 -23.58 -35.64
CA VAL A 39 -44.64 -22.74 -35.33
C VAL A 39 -44.61 -21.58 -36.31
N SER A 40 -45.51 -21.59 -37.31
CA SER A 40 -45.63 -20.48 -38.26
C SER A 40 -46.73 -19.53 -37.82
N PHE A 41 -46.51 -18.23 -38.03
CA PHE A 41 -47.52 -17.21 -37.80
C PHE A 41 -47.85 -16.51 -39.12
N PRO A 42 -49.14 -16.26 -39.42
CA PRO A 42 -49.54 -15.61 -40.67
C PRO A 42 -49.11 -14.13 -40.76
N GLN A 43 -48.72 -13.53 -39.63
CA GLN A 43 -48.21 -12.16 -39.54
C GLN A 43 -46.97 -12.17 -38.64
N GLN A 44 -46.12 -11.15 -38.78
CA GLN A 44 -44.97 -10.97 -37.89
C GLN A 44 -45.45 -10.76 -36.45
N VAL A 45 -45.01 -11.62 -35.53
CA VAL A 45 -45.39 -11.57 -34.11
C VAL A 45 -44.19 -11.13 -33.28
N SER A 46 -44.40 -10.16 -32.37
CA SER A 46 -43.43 -9.85 -31.33
C SER A 46 -43.54 -10.88 -30.21
N VAL A 47 -42.41 -11.50 -29.89
CA VAL A 47 -42.31 -12.64 -28.98
C VAL A 47 -41.44 -12.26 -27.79
N ASP A 48 -41.90 -12.54 -26.58
CA ASP A 48 -41.14 -12.29 -25.34
C ASP A 48 -40.70 -13.57 -24.61
N GLY A 49 -40.92 -14.72 -25.23
CA GLY A 49 -40.50 -16.00 -24.69
C GLY A 49 -40.99 -17.19 -25.50
N TRP A 50 -40.72 -18.39 -25.00
CA TRP A 50 -41.22 -19.64 -25.58
C TRP A 50 -41.61 -20.62 -24.49
N TRP A 51 -42.45 -21.59 -24.86
CA TRP A 51 -42.89 -22.64 -23.96
C TRP A 51 -42.90 -23.98 -24.67
N PHE A 52 -42.74 -25.03 -23.88
CA PHE A 52 -42.95 -26.39 -24.34
C PHE A 52 -43.56 -27.23 -23.22
N SER A 53 -44.12 -28.37 -23.60
CA SER A 53 -44.63 -29.40 -22.70
C SER A 53 -44.20 -30.76 -23.19
N SER A 54 -43.84 -31.66 -22.28
CA SER A 54 -43.57 -33.07 -22.58
C SER A 54 -44.86 -33.80 -22.97
N GLY A 55 -44.76 -34.81 -23.83
CA GLY A 55 -45.87 -35.68 -24.23
C GLY A 55 -46.22 -36.69 -23.13
N SER A 56 -47.22 -37.54 -23.38
CA SER A 56 -47.60 -38.64 -22.48
C SER A 56 -46.70 -39.88 -22.59
N GLY A 57 -45.66 -39.84 -23.43
CA GLY A 57 -44.73 -40.94 -23.67
C GLY A 57 -43.78 -41.26 -22.48
N PRO A 58 -43.01 -42.38 -22.56
CA PRO A 58 -41.97 -42.70 -21.58
C PRO A 58 -40.93 -41.55 -21.47
N PRO A 59 -40.38 -41.26 -20.28
CA PRO A 59 -39.50 -40.10 -20.05
C PRO A 59 -38.19 -40.20 -20.84
N GLU A 60 -37.80 -41.42 -21.22
CA GLU A 60 -36.64 -41.73 -22.05
C GLU A 60 -36.74 -41.11 -23.46
N GLY A 61 -37.94 -40.71 -23.89
CA GLY A 61 -38.14 -40.00 -25.14
C GLY A 61 -38.02 -38.48 -25.05
N ASP A 62 -38.06 -37.89 -23.84
CA ASP A 62 -38.05 -36.43 -23.68
C ASP A 62 -36.74 -35.84 -24.25
N PRO A 63 -36.82 -34.78 -25.07
CA PRO A 63 -35.64 -34.28 -25.77
C PRO A 63 -34.63 -33.69 -24.79
N THR A 64 -33.52 -34.38 -24.54
CA THR A 64 -32.47 -33.89 -23.64
C THR A 64 -31.78 -32.62 -24.15
N GLN A 65 -31.86 -32.38 -25.47
CA GLN A 65 -31.23 -31.25 -26.15
C GLN A 65 -32.09 -30.78 -27.32
N PHE A 66 -32.29 -29.47 -27.43
CA PHE A 66 -32.90 -28.84 -28.60
C PHE A 66 -32.32 -27.43 -28.81
N ALA A 67 -32.24 -27.01 -30.06
CA ALA A 67 -31.95 -25.63 -30.44
C ALA A 67 -33.27 -24.91 -30.78
N VAL A 68 -33.38 -23.62 -30.46
CA VAL A 68 -34.50 -22.79 -30.93
C VAL A 68 -33.97 -21.85 -31.98
N GLU A 69 -34.52 -21.95 -33.19
CA GLU A 69 -34.17 -21.09 -34.31
C GLU A 69 -35.37 -20.26 -34.77
N LEU A 70 -35.11 -19.04 -35.25
CA LEU A 70 -36.08 -18.13 -35.83
C LEU A 70 -35.81 -17.99 -37.32
N SER A 71 -36.88 -17.81 -38.10
CA SER A 71 -36.78 -17.41 -39.49
C SER A 71 -37.86 -16.37 -39.76
N THR A 72 -37.50 -15.29 -40.45
CA THR A 72 -38.42 -14.22 -40.86
C THR A 72 -39.01 -14.48 -42.25
N ASP A 73 -38.31 -15.26 -43.08
CA ASP A 73 -38.66 -15.54 -44.47
C ASP A 73 -38.99 -17.02 -44.72
N GLY A 74 -38.79 -17.89 -43.73
CA GLY A 74 -38.93 -19.35 -43.83
C GLY A 74 -37.76 -20.05 -44.51
N ALA A 75 -36.79 -19.30 -45.05
CA ALA A 75 -35.66 -19.82 -45.83
C ALA A 75 -34.34 -19.75 -45.06
N VAL A 76 -34.11 -18.65 -44.34
CA VAL A 76 -32.91 -18.43 -43.52
C VAL A 76 -33.28 -18.60 -42.05
N TRP A 77 -32.64 -19.56 -41.39
CA TRP A 77 -32.82 -19.83 -39.98
C TRP A 77 -31.63 -19.30 -39.19
N GLU A 78 -31.91 -18.49 -38.19
CA GLU A 78 -30.92 -17.97 -37.26
C GLU A 78 -31.22 -18.53 -35.86
N ALA A 79 -30.18 -18.98 -35.15
CA ALA A 79 -30.32 -19.38 -33.75
C ALA A 79 -30.90 -18.22 -32.95
N PHE A 80 -31.98 -18.47 -32.20
CA PHE A 80 -32.68 -17.47 -31.40
C PHE A 80 -31.67 -16.85 -30.43
N PRO A 81 -31.32 -15.56 -30.56
CA PRO A 81 -30.38 -14.94 -29.65
C PRO A 81 -31.05 -14.80 -28.29
N SER A 82 -30.63 -15.62 -27.32
CA SER A 82 -30.98 -15.36 -25.93
C SER A 82 -30.30 -14.05 -25.52
N PRO A 83 -31.03 -13.07 -24.96
CA PRO A 83 -30.46 -11.81 -24.46
C PRO A 83 -29.45 -12.03 -23.32
N TYR A 84 -29.35 -13.26 -22.81
CA TYR A 84 -28.35 -13.68 -21.84
C TYR A 84 -27.26 -14.50 -22.55
N TRP A 85 -26.26 -13.81 -23.09
CA TRP A 85 -24.87 -14.25 -23.38
C TRP A 85 -24.64 -15.75 -23.66
N LEU A 86 -25.48 -16.37 -24.48
CA LEU A 86 -25.29 -17.76 -24.88
C LEU A 86 -24.55 -17.74 -26.21
N SER A 87 -23.25 -18.05 -26.14
CA SER A 87 -22.45 -18.47 -27.28
C SER A 87 -23.26 -19.41 -28.19
N LYS A 88 -23.15 -19.20 -29.51
CA LYS A 88 -23.81 -19.97 -30.59
C LYS A 88 -23.66 -21.50 -30.47
N SER A 89 -22.75 -22.01 -29.63
CA SER A 89 -22.43 -23.43 -29.51
C SER A 89 -22.96 -24.15 -28.26
N THR A 90 -23.68 -23.49 -27.36
CA THR A 90 -23.98 -24.09 -26.04
C THR A 90 -25.33 -24.81 -26.00
N LEU A 91 -25.35 -26.09 -26.37
CA LEU A 91 -26.45 -27.01 -26.09
C LEU A 91 -26.61 -27.16 -24.56
N ARG A 92 -27.79 -26.86 -24.02
CA ARG A 92 -28.09 -27.06 -22.58
C ARG A 92 -28.87 -28.35 -22.36
N ASN A 93 -28.48 -29.10 -21.33
CA ASN A 93 -29.28 -30.19 -20.78
C ASN A 93 -30.25 -29.60 -19.75
N PHE A 94 -31.55 -29.65 -20.01
CA PHE A 94 -32.56 -29.31 -19.01
C PHE A 94 -33.04 -30.60 -18.32
N PRO A 95 -33.06 -30.70 -16.99
CA PRO A 95 -33.72 -31.82 -16.33
C PRO A 95 -35.25 -31.68 -16.48
N PHE A 96 -35.90 -32.70 -17.05
CA PHE A 96 -37.34 -32.71 -17.35
C PHE A 96 -38.15 -33.28 -16.18
N GLU A 97 -39.24 -32.59 -15.81
CA GLU A 97 -40.29 -33.11 -14.94
C GLU A 97 -41.59 -33.19 -15.74
N ARG A 98 -42.22 -34.38 -15.76
CA ARG A 98 -43.41 -34.66 -16.57
C ARG A 98 -44.57 -33.73 -16.27
N GLY A 99 -45.23 -33.24 -17.32
CA GLY A 99 -46.46 -32.45 -17.21
C GLY A 99 -46.26 -30.99 -16.78
N VAL A 100 -45.02 -30.57 -16.55
CA VAL A 100 -44.70 -29.18 -16.21
C VAL A 100 -44.53 -28.38 -17.50
N ILE A 101 -45.38 -27.37 -17.67
CA ILE A 101 -45.20 -26.36 -18.71
C ILE A 101 -44.05 -25.47 -18.28
N ARG A 102 -42.94 -25.50 -19.02
CA ARG A 102 -41.86 -24.54 -18.80
C ARG A 102 -42.02 -23.38 -19.77
N ALA A 103 -42.02 -22.17 -19.20
CA ALA A 103 -42.08 -20.90 -19.90
C ALA A 103 -40.79 -20.13 -19.60
N VAL A 104 -40.10 -19.68 -20.64
CA VAL A 104 -38.90 -18.84 -20.50
C VAL A 104 -39.31 -17.41 -20.88
N ASP A 105 -39.38 -16.51 -19.90
CA ASP A 105 -39.61 -15.08 -20.10
C ASP A 105 -38.27 -14.37 -20.34
N LEU A 106 -38.13 -13.70 -21.47
CA LEU A 106 -36.89 -13.05 -21.92
C LEU A 106 -36.82 -11.57 -21.50
N ARG A 107 -37.83 -11.03 -20.84
CA ARG A 107 -37.77 -9.65 -20.34
C ARG A 107 -36.71 -9.54 -19.26
N ALA A 108 -35.77 -8.61 -19.44
CA ALA A 108 -34.89 -8.21 -18.37
C ALA A 108 -35.75 -7.73 -17.20
N PRO A 109 -35.63 -8.31 -15.98
CA PRO A 109 -36.39 -7.83 -14.85
C PRO A 109 -35.93 -6.40 -14.56
N VAL A 110 -36.73 -5.42 -14.97
CA VAL A 110 -36.46 -3.98 -14.81
C VAL A 110 -36.10 -3.67 -13.35
N ALA A 111 -36.74 -4.37 -12.40
CA ALA A 111 -36.43 -4.31 -10.98
C ALA A 111 -34.96 -4.64 -10.64
N TRP A 112 -34.32 -5.53 -11.38
CA TRP A 112 -32.93 -5.95 -11.15
C TRP A 112 -31.91 -4.92 -11.66
N ILE A 113 -32.19 -4.31 -12.81
CA ILE A 113 -31.40 -3.17 -13.33
C ILE A 113 -31.50 -2.00 -12.36
N PHE A 114 -32.71 -1.64 -11.93
CA PHE A 114 -32.92 -0.58 -10.94
C PHE A 114 -32.24 -0.88 -9.60
N SER A 115 -32.35 -2.11 -9.08
CA SER A 115 -31.68 -2.51 -7.84
C SER A 115 -30.15 -2.40 -7.93
N SER A 116 -29.57 -2.81 -9.06
CA SER A 116 -28.12 -2.71 -9.29
C SER A 116 -27.66 -1.26 -9.39
N CYS A 117 -28.41 -0.40 -10.09
CA CYS A 117 -28.10 1.04 -10.17
C CYS A 117 -28.18 1.72 -8.80
N ILE A 118 -29.20 1.42 -7.99
CA ILE A 118 -29.35 1.96 -6.62
C ILE A 118 -28.18 1.50 -5.74
N GLY A 119 -27.80 0.22 -5.83
CA GLY A 119 -26.64 -0.32 -5.11
C GLY A 119 -25.34 0.42 -5.43
N VAL A 120 -25.06 0.67 -6.72
CA VAL A 120 -23.87 1.42 -7.17
C VAL A 120 -23.88 2.87 -6.65
N VAL A 121 -25.03 3.54 -6.65
CA VAL A 121 -25.15 4.92 -6.15
C VAL A 121 -24.90 4.99 -4.64
N ILE A 122 -25.49 4.07 -3.85
CA ILE A 122 -25.28 4.03 -2.39
C ILE A 122 -23.82 3.74 -2.04
N LEU A 123 -23.19 2.79 -2.74
CA LEU A 123 -21.76 2.46 -2.59
C LEU A 123 -20.87 3.66 -2.91
N SER A 124 -21.15 4.35 -4.01
CA SER A 124 -20.39 5.53 -4.43
C SER A 124 -20.50 6.65 -3.40
N LEU A 125 -21.72 6.94 -2.91
CA LEU A 125 -21.95 7.94 -1.86
C LEU A 125 -21.23 7.60 -0.54
N GLY A 126 -21.21 6.33 -0.15
CA GLY A 126 -20.47 5.86 1.04
C GLY A 126 -18.95 6.04 0.91
N CYS A 127 -18.38 5.76 -0.26
CA CYS A 127 -16.97 6.02 -0.56
C CYS A 127 -16.65 7.53 -0.52
N TYR A 128 -17.47 8.37 -1.15
CA TYR A 128 -17.27 9.82 -1.12
C TYR A 128 -17.39 10.40 0.29
N ALA A 129 -18.36 9.94 1.08
CA ALA A 129 -18.52 10.36 2.48
C ALA A 129 -17.30 9.95 3.33
N SER A 130 -16.78 8.73 3.15
CA SER A 130 -15.59 8.24 3.87
C SER A 130 -14.31 9.01 3.49
N CYS A 131 -14.16 9.37 2.22
CA CYS A 131 -13.07 10.24 1.75
C CYS A 131 -13.18 11.65 2.34
N ALA A 132 -14.37 12.25 2.34
CA ALA A 132 -14.61 13.56 2.93
C ALA A 132 -14.34 13.58 4.44
N TYR A 133 -14.77 12.55 5.16
CA TYR A 133 -14.53 12.43 6.60
C TYR A 133 -13.04 12.27 6.95
N GLY A 134 -12.29 11.52 6.14
CA GLY A 134 -10.83 11.40 6.31
C GLY A 134 -10.07 12.68 5.98
N PHE A 135 -10.57 13.49 5.05
CA PHE A 135 -10.02 14.82 4.75
C PHE A 135 -10.25 15.82 5.89
N ILE A 136 -11.43 15.78 6.52
CA ILE A 136 -11.81 16.69 7.61
C ILE A 136 -11.20 16.26 8.95
N GLY A 137 -11.05 14.95 9.19
CA GLY A 137 -10.49 14.39 10.41
C GLY A 137 -9.00 14.03 10.30
N MET A 138 -8.09 15.01 10.20
CA MET A 138 -6.63 14.78 10.17
C MET A 138 -6.02 14.33 11.53
N GLY A 139 -6.68 13.43 12.27
CA GLY A 139 -6.18 12.85 13.53
C GLY A 139 -6.22 11.32 13.53
N ARG A 140 -5.72 10.68 14.60
CA ARG A 140 -5.76 9.22 14.79
C ARG A 140 -7.16 8.61 14.60
N TYR A 141 -8.21 9.38 14.88
CA TYR A 141 -9.60 8.95 14.73
C TYR A 141 -10.09 8.96 13.27
N GLY A 142 -9.49 9.73 12.37
CA GLY A 142 -9.86 9.75 10.95
C GLY A 142 -9.52 8.44 10.24
N ALA A 143 -8.37 7.85 10.57
CA ALA A 143 -7.95 6.55 10.04
C ALA A 143 -8.87 5.41 10.52
N VAL A 144 -9.28 5.44 11.80
CA VAL A 144 -10.20 4.44 12.37
C VAL A 144 -11.62 4.59 11.79
N ALA A 145 -12.11 5.83 11.64
CA ALA A 145 -13.40 6.09 11.02
C ALA A 145 -13.42 5.70 9.53
N GLN A 146 -12.34 5.95 8.80
CA GLN A 146 -12.20 5.45 7.42
C GLN A 146 -12.19 3.92 7.37
N ALA A 147 -11.39 3.26 8.21
CA ALA A 147 -11.35 1.80 8.26
C ALA A 147 -12.73 1.21 8.60
N GLY A 148 -13.47 1.82 9.54
CA GLY A 148 -14.83 1.42 9.89
C GLY A 148 -15.84 1.64 8.77
N GLY A 149 -15.77 2.78 8.06
CA GLY A 149 -16.64 3.07 6.91
C GLY A 149 -16.44 2.09 5.75
N PHE A 150 -15.19 1.77 5.43
CA PHE A 150 -14.88 0.77 4.41
C PHE A 150 -15.25 -0.65 4.85
N LEU A 151 -15.05 -1.03 6.12
CA LEU A 151 -15.49 -2.32 6.66
C LEU A 151 -17.02 -2.48 6.56
N ALA A 152 -17.78 -1.42 6.89
CA ALA A 152 -19.23 -1.41 6.77
C ALA A 152 -19.68 -1.60 5.32
N LEU A 153 -19.02 -0.94 4.35
CA LEU A 153 -19.29 -1.12 2.93
C LEU A 153 -18.96 -2.54 2.45
N SER A 154 -17.84 -3.12 2.87
CA SER A 154 -17.47 -4.50 2.55
C SER A 154 -18.47 -5.51 3.14
N LEU A 155 -18.94 -5.29 4.37
CA LEU A 155 -20.00 -6.13 4.98
C LEU A 155 -21.33 -5.99 4.25
N LEU A 156 -21.71 -4.78 3.82
CA LEU A 156 -22.93 -4.56 3.06
C LEU A 156 -22.88 -5.28 1.70
N GLN A 157 -21.73 -5.25 1.02
CA GLN A 157 -21.52 -6.01 -0.22
C GLN A 157 -21.55 -7.52 0.02
N LEU A 158 -20.96 -8.01 1.10
CA LEU A 158 -21.02 -9.42 1.47
C LEU A 158 -22.47 -9.86 1.71
N VAL A 159 -23.26 -9.07 2.44
CA VAL A 159 -24.69 -9.33 2.66
C VAL A 159 -25.46 -9.32 1.33
N TRP A 160 -25.12 -8.41 0.41
CA TRP A 160 -25.76 -8.36 -0.91
C TRP A 160 -25.38 -9.56 -1.79
N ALA A 161 -24.11 -9.99 -1.76
CA ALA A 161 -23.64 -11.20 -2.42
C ALA A 161 -24.26 -12.47 -1.82
N LEU A 162 -24.43 -12.51 -0.50
CA LEU A 162 -25.13 -13.57 0.23
C LEU A 162 -26.62 -13.60 -0.12
N HIS A 163 -27.27 -12.44 -0.23
CA HIS A 163 -28.65 -12.35 -0.67
C HIS A 163 -28.81 -12.82 -2.11
N LYS A 164 -27.92 -12.39 -3.02
CA LYS A 164 -27.87 -12.89 -4.40
C LYS A 164 -27.66 -14.40 -4.43
N THR A 165 -26.78 -14.98 -3.61
CA THR A 165 -26.56 -16.43 -3.54
C THR A 165 -27.74 -17.20 -2.97
N VAL A 166 -28.46 -16.67 -1.98
CA VAL A 166 -29.67 -17.32 -1.44
C VAL A 166 -30.81 -17.27 -2.44
N VAL A 167 -31.00 -16.15 -3.14
CA VAL A 167 -31.99 -16.03 -4.23
C VAL A 167 -31.58 -16.88 -5.43
N ALA A 168 -30.30 -16.94 -5.76
CA ALA A 168 -29.69 -17.79 -6.78
C ALA A 168 -29.83 -19.29 -6.46
N ALA A 169 -29.64 -19.71 -5.21
CA ALA A 169 -29.78 -21.11 -4.82
C ALA A 169 -31.21 -21.64 -5.02
N SER A 170 -32.20 -20.75 -5.14
CA SER A 170 -33.57 -21.10 -5.52
C SER A 170 -33.79 -21.27 -7.03
N ARG A 171 -32.80 -20.96 -7.88
CA ARG A 171 -32.86 -21.05 -9.36
C ARG A 171 -31.54 -21.55 -9.96
N ILE A 172 -31.56 -22.73 -10.59
CA ILE A 172 -30.38 -23.44 -11.16
C ILE A 172 -29.56 -22.60 -12.17
N GLU A 173 -30.10 -21.50 -12.72
CA GLU A 173 -29.41 -20.60 -13.65
C GLU A 173 -28.23 -19.79 -13.05
N ALA A 174 -28.07 -19.79 -11.73
CA ALA A 174 -27.19 -18.83 -11.06
C ALA A 174 -25.73 -19.27 -10.81
N PHE A 175 -25.32 -20.46 -11.26
CA PHE A 175 -23.93 -20.91 -11.09
C PHE A 175 -22.92 -20.10 -11.94
N ILE A 176 -23.37 -19.50 -13.04
CA ILE A 176 -22.53 -18.64 -13.90
C ILE A 176 -22.48 -17.20 -13.37
N ASP A 177 -23.58 -16.68 -12.81
CA ASP A 177 -23.62 -15.35 -12.16
C ASP A 177 -22.80 -15.27 -10.86
N PHE A 178 -22.55 -16.42 -10.22
CA PHE A 178 -21.65 -16.48 -9.07
C PHE A 178 -20.19 -16.21 -9.45
N SER A 179 -19.77 -16.60 -10.67
CA SER A 179 -18.39 -16.39 -11.14
C SER A 179 -18.05 -14.91 -11.29
N THR A 180 -18.92 -14.14 -11.96
CA THR A 180 -18.71 -12.70 -12.18
C THR A 180 -18.82 -11.90 -10.88
N GLY A 181 -19.77 -12.22 -9.99
CA GLY A 181 -19.92 -11.53 -8.69
C GLY A 181 -18.77 -11.79 -7.71
N SER A 182 -18.19 -12.98 -7.73
CA SER A 182 -17.08 -13.36 -6.83
C SER A 182 -15.77 -12.65 -7.16
N GLU A 183 -15.50 -12.38 -8.45
CA GLU A 183 -14.31 -11.66 -8.91
C GLU A 183 -14.30 -10.22 -8.38
N TRP A 184 -15.43 -9.51 -8.42
CA TRP A 184 -15.55 -8.15 -7.87
C TRP A 184 -15.24 -8.09 -6.38
N THR A 185 -15.69 -9.10 -5.62
CA THR A 185 -15.50 -9.14 -4.17
C THR A 185 -14.02 -9.34 -3.80
N ILE A 186 -13.30 -10.15 -4.59
CA ILE A 186 -11.85 -10.37 -4.44
C ILE A 186 -11.08 -9.08 -4.76
N TRP A 187 -11.45 -8.37 -5.83
CA TRP A 187 -10.80 -7.11 -6.20
C TRP A 187 -11.02 -6.00 -5.18
N PHE A 188 -12.26 -5.83 -4.68
CA PHE A 188 -12.53 -4.90 -3.59
C PHE A 188 -11.75 -5.26 -2.32
N PHE A 189 -11.61 -6.55 -2.01
CA PHE A 189 -10.78 -7.01 -0.90
C PHE A 189 -9.30 -6.71 -1.11
N VAL A 190 -8.76 -6.89 -2.32
CA VAL A 190 -7.36 -6.56 -2.67
C VAL A 190 -7.13 -5.05 -2.57
N ILE A 191 -8.02 -4.23 -3.13
CA ILE A 191 -7.94 -2.75 -3.04
C ILE A 191 -8.05 -2.29 -1.58
N PHE A 192 -8.96 -2.88 -0.80
CA PHE A 192 -9.13 -2.59 0.62
C PHE A 192 -7.89 -2.96 1.45
N ASN A 193 -7.34 -4.17 1.28
CA ASN A 193 -6.14 -4.61 1.98
C ASN A 193 -4.90 -3.83 1.55
N ALA A 194 -4.81 -3.45 0.28
CA ALA A 194 -3.72 -2.62 -0.20
C ALA A 194 -3.84 -1.18 0.35
N THR A 195 -5.06 -0.63 0.48
CA THR A 195 -5.31 0.67 1.12
C THR A 195 -4.99 0.63 2.63
N LEU A 196 -5.37 -0.46 3.32
CA LEU A 196 -4.99 -0.71 4.71
C LEU A 196 -3.46 -0.86 4.86
N ALA A 197 -2.79 -1.54 3.93
CA ALA A 197 -1.34 -1.67 3.94
C ALA A 197 -0.64 -0.32 3.68
N VAL A 198 -1.16 0.52 2.77
CA VAL A 198 -0.69 1.90 2.53
C VAL A 198 -0.82 2.76 3.79
N THR A 199 -1.92 2.59 4.53
CA THR A 199 -2.17 3.36 5.76
C THR A 199 -1.41 2.81 6.97
N ALA A 200 -1.05 1.52 6.99
CA ALA A 200 -0.33 0.87 8.09
C ALA A 200 1.21 0.84 7.94
N TYR A 201 1.76 0.82 6.73
CA TYR A 201 3.21 0.71 6.48
C TYR A 201 3.81 1.96 5.81
N ARG A 202 5.16 2.06 5.82
CA ARG A 202 5.93 3.24 5.34
C ARG A 202 5.51 3.70 3.93
N GLU A 203 4.70 4.75 3.95
CA GLU A 203 4.05 5.51 2.88
C GLU A 203 4.81 5.64 1.54
N ARG A 204 6.15 5.75 1.57
CA ARG A 204 6.93 6.12 0.38
C ARG A 204 7.00 5.02 -0.68
N TYR A 205 7.08 3.75 -0.27
CA TYR A 205 7.22 2.65 -1.22
C TYR A 205 5.87 2.09 -1.66
N ILE A 206 4.83 2.26 -0.83
CA ILE A 206 3.55 1.59 -1.04
C ILE A 206 2.70 2.35 -2.05
N LEU A 207 2.79 3.69 -2.12
CA LEU A 207 2.10 4.43 -3.17
C LEU A 207 2.65 4.09 -4.57
N ASP A 208 3.96 3.94 -4.70
CA ASP A 208 4.60 3.55 -5.97
C ASP A 208 4.24 2.10 -6.34
N LEU A 209 4.30 1.16 -5.37
CA LEU A 209 3.91 -0.24 -5.59
C LEU A 209 2.41 -0.39 -5.88
N PHE A 210 1.57 0.43 -5.24
CA PHE A 210 0.12 0.42 -5.43
C PHE A 210 -0.25 0.95 -6.80
N LEU A 211 0.35 2.06 -7.23
CA LEU A 211 0.16 2.57 -8.59
C LEU A 211 0.60 1.53 -9.63
N LEU A 212 1.76 0.91 -9.42
CA LEU A 212 2.24 -0.16 -10.29
C LEU A 212 1.29 -1.36 -10.30
N GLY A 213 0.83 -1.81 -9.14
CA GLY A 213 -0.14 -2.90 -9.00
C GLY A 213 -1.45 -2.58 -9.69
N PHE A 214 -1.95 -1.35 -9.59
CA PHE A 214 -3.17 -0.89 -10.26
C PHE A 214 -3.00 -0.87 -11.79
N ILE A 215 -1.86 -0.37 -12.28
CA ILE A 215 -1.53 -0.37 -13.72
C ILE A 215 -1.44 -1.80 -14.25
N VAL A 216 -0.75 -2.70 -13.54
CA VAL A 216 -0.60 -4.11 -13.95
C VAL A 216 -1.93 -4.83 -13.93
N ALA A 217 -2.74 -4.65 -12.88
CA ALA A 217 -4.07 -5.25 -12.78
C ALA A 217 -4.99 -4.78 -13.91
N GLY A 218 -5.06 -3.46 -14.15
CA GLY A 218 -5.85 -2.90 -15.25
C GLY A 218 -5.38 -3.40 -16.62
N ALA A 219 -4.06 -3.56 -16.83
CA ALA A 219 -3.53 -4.11 -18.08
C ALA A 219 -3.90 -5.58 -18.30
N ILE A 220 -3.87 -6.40 -17.24
CA ILE A 220 -4.30 -7.81 -17.29
C ILE A 220 -5.79 -7.90 -17.64
N GLU A 221 -6.64 -7.07 -17.02
CA GLU A 221 -8.07 -7.10 -17.28
C GLU A 221 -8.43 -6.63 -18.69
N VAL A 222 -7.76 -5.58 -19.20
CA VAL A 222 -7.86 -5.16 -20.61
C VAL A 222 -7.46 -6.30 -21.53
N TYR A 223 -6.35 -7.00 -21.25
CA TYR A 223 -5.90 -8.13 -22.05
C TYR A 223 -6.90 -9.29 -22.05
N ILE A 224 -7.45 -9.65 -20.90
CA ILE A 224 -8.47 -10.70 -20.76
C ILE A 224 -9.73 -10.32 -21.56
N THR A 225 -10.18 -9.06 -21.45
CA THR A 225 -11.35 -8.56 -22.17
C THR A 225 -11.14 -8.59 -23.70
N LEU A 226 -9.95 -8.20 -24.16
CA LEU A 226 -9.57 -8.21 -25.58
C LEU A 226 -9.42 -9.63 -26.16
N THR A 227 -9.09 -10.63 -25.33
CA THR A 227 -8.86 -12.00 -25.79
C THR A 227 -10.09 -12.89 -25.68
N LEU A 228 -11.01 -12.61 -24.77
CA LEU A 228 -12.20 -13.44 -24.52
C LEU A 228 -13.50 -12.88 -25.11
N SER A 229 -13.56 -11.59 -25.45
CA SER A 229 -14.77 -10.99 -26.01
C SER A 229 -14.64 -10.72 -27.51
N ASP A 230 -15.57 -11.26 -28.29
CA ASP A 230 -15.86 -10.81 -29.67
C ASP A 230 -16.69 -9.49 -29.66
N ALA A 231 -16.82 -8.85 -28.50
CA ALA A 231 -17.77 -7.79 -28.24
C ALA A 231 -17.25 -6.40 -28.64
N LEU A 232 -18.21 -5.55 -29.02
CA LEU A 232 -18.06 -4.23 -29.63
C LEU A 232 -17.33 -3.20 -28.73
N LEU A 233 -16.82 -2.15 -29.39
CA LEU A 233 -16.23 -0.90 -28.86
C LEU A 233 -16.80 -0.38 -27.52
N LEU A 234 -18.09 -0.63 -27.23
CA LEU A 234 -18.77 -0.17 -26.02
C LEU A 234 -18.22 -0.80 -24.75
N ASP A 235 -17.85 -2.08 -24.75
CA ASP A 235 -17.27 -2.75 -23.58
C ASP A 235 -15.88 -2.22 -23.27
N PHE A 236 -15.11 -1.89 -24.32
CA PHE A 236 -13.83 -1.21 -24.17
C PHE A 236 -13.99 0.20 -23.58
N ILE A 237 -14.99 0.95 -24.03
CA ILE A 237 -15.29 2.30 -23.49
C ILE A 237 -15.69 2.19 -22.01
N LEU A 238 -16.56 1.26 -21.66
CA LEU A 238 -16.96 1.05 -20.27
C LEU A 238 -15.76 0.66 -19.42
N LEU A 239 -14.97 -0.32 -19.85
CA LEU A 239 -13.76 -0.76 -19.14
C LEU A 239 -12.77 0.41 -18.95
N ALA A 240 -12.54 1.22 -19.99
CA ALA A 240 -11.68 2.40 -19.92
C ALA A 240 -12.21 3.46 -18.95
N ILE A 241 -13.52 3.66 -18.86
CA ILE A 241 -14.14 4.57 -17.88
C ILE A 241 -13.97 4.00 -16.46
N TRP A 242 -14.25 2.71 -16.28
CA TRP A 242 -14.17 2.02 -14.99
C TRP A 242 -12.76 1.97 -14.41
N TRP A 243 -11.72 1.85 -15.24
CA TRP A 243 -10.33 1.85 -14.81
C TRP A 243 -9.69 3.24 -14.82
N GLY A 244 -10.06 4.06 -15.81
CA GLY A 244 -9.52 5.40 -16.00
C GLY A 244 -9.92 6.35 -14.86
N LEU A 245 -11.18 6.31 -14.41
CA LEU A 245 -11.65 7.20 -13.34
C LEU A 245 -10.96 6.93 -11.99
N PRO A 246 -10.85 5.67 -11.49
CA PRO A 246 -10.08 5.37 -10.28
C PRO A 246 -8.59 5.67 -10.44
N ALA A 247 -7.97 5.35 -11.58
CA ALA A 247 -6.56 5.68 -11.82
C ALA A 247 -6.30 7.18 -11.72
N VAL A 248 -7.13 7.99 -12.38
CA VAL A 248 -7.03 9.45 -12.39
C VAL A 248 -7.29 10.02 -11.01
N THR A 249 -8.31 9.53 -10.29
CA THR A 249 -8.60 9.98 -8.92
C THR A 249 -7.49 9.61 -7.95
N LEU A 250 -6.90 8.41 -8.05
CA LEU A 250 -5.76 7.99 -7.24
C LEU A 250 -4.52 8.83 -7.55
N PHE A 251 -4.26 9.10 -8.83
CA PHE A 251 -3.17 9.97 -9.26
C PHE A 251 -3.31 11.38 -8.66
N TRP A 252 -4.49 11.99 -8.78
CA TRP A 252 -4.76 13.30 -8.18
C TRP A 252 -4.70 13.27 -6.66
N PHE A 253 -5.14 12.19 -6.02
CA PHE A 253 -5.01 12.00 -4.57
C PHE A 253 -3.54 11.96 -4.14
N VAL A 254 -2.69 11.20 -4.84
CA VAL A 254 -1.24 11.13 -4.56
C VAL A 254 -0.59 12.51 -4.71
N ILE A 255 -0.93 13.24 -5.77
CA ILE A 255 -0.45 14.62 -5.97
C ILE A 255 -0.94 15.53 -4.83
N ALA A 256 -2.24 15.58 -4.57
CA ALA A 256 -2.83 16.44 -3.54
C ALA A 256 -2.24 16.12 -2.16
N ARG A 257 -2.02 14.84 -1.84
CA ARG A 257 -1.38 14.41 -0.60
C ARG A 257 0.07 14.86 -0.53
N HIS A 258 0.85 14.71 -1.61
CA HIS A 258 2.23 15.19 -1.67
C HIS A 258 2.32 16.70 -1.43
N TYR A 259 1.46 17.48 -2.10
CA TYR A 259 1.39 18.93 -1.91
C TYR A 259 0.92 19.30 -0.51
N SER A 260 -0.10 18.64 0.04
CA SER A 260 -0.60 18.90 1.40
C SER A 260 0.48 18.64 2.45
N ARG A 261 1.26 17.56 2.32
CA ARG A 261 2.36 17.25 3.25
C ARG A 261 3.48 18.27 3.14
N LYS A 262 3.87 18.63 1.92
CA LYS A 262 4.87 19.67 1.69
C LYS A 262 4.40 21.00 2.28
N TRP A 263 3.13 21.35 2.09
CA TRP A 263 2.52 22.55 2.64
C TRP A 263 2.49 22.53 4.16
N VAL A 264 1.94 21.49 4.80
CA VAL A 264 1.92 21.34 6.27
C VAL A 264 3.33 21.39 6.85
N LEU A 265 4.29 20.68 6.24
CA LEU A 265 5.68 20.72 6.69
C LEU A 265 6.27 22.12 6.54
N GLN A 266 6.01 22.81 5.43
CA GLN A 266 6.47 24.19 5.24
C GLN A 266 5.82 25.14 6.24
N THR A 267 4.54 24.98 6.57
CA THR A 267 3.85 25.84 7.53
C THR A 267 4.35 25.61 8.96
N LEU A 268 4.52 24.35 9.38
CA LEU A 268 5.12 24.03 10.68
C LEU A 268 6.57 24.53 10.77
N LEU A 269 7.37 24.30 9.73
CA LEU A 269 8.74 24.79 9.67
C LEU A 269 8.80 26.31 9.59
N ALA A 270 7.84 26.99 8.98
CA ALA A 270 7.81 28.45 8.90
C ALA A 270 7.64 29.07 10.29
N HIS A 271 6.73 28.52 11.10
CA HIS A 271 6.53 28.97 12.48
C HIS A 271 7.73 28.70 13.37
N ASP A 272 8.29 27.50 13.31
CA ASP A 272 9.49 27.15 14.07
C ASP A 272 10.71 27.97 13.61
N ARG A 273 10.81 28.23 12.31
CA ARG A 273 11.84 29.10 11.73
C ARG A 273 11.69 30.54 12.20
N GLU A 274 10.48 31.09 12.22
CA GLU A 274 10.25 32.46 12.69
C GLU A 274 10.63 32.59 14.17
N LYS A 275 10.25 31.62 15.01
CA LYS A 275 10.68 31.57 16.42
C LYS A 275 12.20 31.48 16.56
N PHE A 276 12.84 30.62 15.78
CA PHE A 276 14.29 30.48 15.79
C PHE A 276 14.99 31.76 15.32
N ASP A 277 14.57 32.33 14.20
CA ASP A 277 15.14 33.55 13.61
C ASP A 277 14.94 34.74 14.57
N SER A 278 13.79 34.84 15.23
CA SER A 278 13.52 35.86 16.26
C SER A 278 14.45 35.71 17.47
N ALA A 279 14.55 34.50 18.05
CA ALA A 279 15.45 34.23 19.16
C ALA A 279 16.92 34.46 18.78
N TRP A 280 17.32 34.07 17.56
CA TRP A 280 18.67 34.27 17.06
C TRP A 280 18.99 35.76 16.86
N CYS A 281 18.04 36.54 16.34
CA CYS A 281 18.15 38.00 16.23
C CYS A 281 18.28 38.66 17.62
N GLU A 282 17.52 38.22 18.61
CA GLU A 282 17.64 38.70 20.00
C GLU A 282 19.02 38.38 20.59
N VAL A 283 19.55 37.19 20.31
CA VAL A 283 20.89 36.81 20.74
C VAL A 283 21.96 37.68 20.03
N CYS A 284 21.81 37.94 18.74
CA CYS A 284 22.75 38.74 17.94
C CYS A 284 22.70 40.25 18.24
N SER A 285 21.59 40.77 18.74
CA SER A 285 21.41 42.19 19.01
C SER A 285 22.22 42.69 20.22
N LYS A 286 22.71 41.78 21.06
CA LYS A 286 23.50 42.12 22.26
C LYS A 286 24.98 42.30 21.88
N ASP A 287 25.55 43.47 22.15
CA ASP A 287 26.93 43.83 21.76
C ASP A 287 27.99 42.83 22.27
N TYR A 288 27.85 42.35 23.51
CA TYR A 288 28.78 41.38 24.07
C TYR A 288 28.76 40.03 23.32
N ASN A 289 27.61 39.64 22.75
CA ASN A 289 27.50 38.42 21.95
C ASN A 289 28.21 38.56 20.61
N GLN A 290 28.28 39.75 20.02
CA GLN A 290 29.00 39.96 18.77
C GLN A 290 30.50 39.66 18.90
N VAL A 291 31.10 40.04 20.04
CA VAL A 291 32.51 39.72 20.34
C VAL A 291 32.70 38.21 20.49
N ALA A 292 31.78 37.53 21.18
CA ALA A 292 31.81 36.07 21.36
C ALA A 292 31.60 35.31 20.04
N LEU A 293 30.68 35.76 19.18
CA LEU A 293 30.44 35.22 17.84
C LEU A 293 31.65 35.41 16.92
N ALA A 294 32.30 36.59 16.95
CA ALA A 294 33.54 36.82 16.21
C ALA A 294 34.68 35.93 16.71
N HIS A 295 34.72 35.63 18.02
CA HIS A 295 35.66 34.66 18.57
C HIS A 295 35.36 33.23 18.11
N LEU A 296 34.09 32.79 18.17
CA LEU A 296 33.65 31.48 17.66
C LEU A 296 33.97 31.30 16.18
N SER A 297 33.74 32.33 15.35
CA SER A 297 34.07 32.30 13.92
C SER A 297 35.57 32.12 13.70
N ARG A 298 36.41 32.82 14.47
CA ARG A 298 37.88 32.64 14.42
C ARG A 298 38.30 31.23 14.85
N LEU A 299 37.72 30.69 15.92
CA LEU A 299 37.98 29.33 16.37
C LEU A 299 37.55 28.28 15.35
N ALA A 300 36.33 28.39 14.82
CA ALA A 300 35.81 27.49 13.79
C ALA A 300 36.71 27.51 12.54
N ASN A 301 37.15 28.68 12.10
CA ASN A 301 38.08 28.81 10.97
C ASN A 301 39.47 28.20 11.28
N LYS A 302 39.97 28.35 12.51
CA LYS A 302 41.23 27.72 12.94
C LYS A 302 41.11 26.20 12.95
N ILE A 303 40.02 25.66 13.50
CA ILE A 303 39.72 24.22 13.48
C ILE A 303 39.62 23.73 12.03
N ALA A 304 38.87 24.45 11.19
CA ALA A 304 38.68 24.10 9.78
C ALA A 304 39.99 24.07 8.99
N LYS A 305 40.92 25.00 9.23
CA LYS A 305 42.25 25.02 8.60
C LYS A 305 43.14 23.86 9.04
N ASN A 306 42.95 23.38 10.27
CA ASN A 306 43.70 22.25 10.81
C ASN A 306 43.11 20.88 10.43
N LEU A 307 41.89 20.85 9.89
CA LEU A 307 41.28 19.63 9.39
C LEU A 307 41.97 19.21 8.09
N ASP A 308 42.48 17.98 8.08
CA ASP A 308 43.06 17.37 6.89
C ASP A 308 41.98 17.19 5.81
N PRO A 309 42.05 17.94 4.69
CA PRO A 309 41.02 17.90 3.65
C PRO A 309 40.94 16.52 2.98
N SER A 310 42.02 15.72 3.01
CA SER A 310 42.02 14.36 2.46
C SER A 310 41.17 13.38 3.29
N LYS A 311 40.93 13.71 4.57
CA LYS A 311 40.10 12.92 5.49
C LYS A 311 38.67 13.46 5.58
N ALA A 312 38.41 14.68 5.11
CA ALA A 312 37.10 15.29 5.07
C ALA A 312 36.29 14.75 3.86
N ARG A 313 35.83 13.50 3.94
CA ARG A 313 34.91 12.96 2.93
C ARG A 313 33.49 13.40 3.25
N GLN A 314 33.06 14.54 2.73
CA GLN A 314 31.65 14.91 2.78
C GLN A 314 30.86 13.95 1.88
N TYR A 315 30.20 12.95 2.47
CA TYR A 315 29.38 12.00 1.71
C TYR A 315 28.18 12.72 1.12
N HIS A 316 28.26 13.06 -0.17
CA HIS A 316 27.17 13.72 -0.86
C HIS A 316 26.02 12.71 -1.03
N SER A 317 24.91 12.95 -0.33
CA SER A 317 23.69 12.12 -0.32
C SER A 317 23.22 11.70 -1.73
N GLN A 318 23.49 12.51 -2.76
CA GLN A 318 23.14 12.19 -4.15
C GLN A 318 23.86 10.95 -4.71
N GLN A 319 25.04 10.57 -4.19
CA GLN A 319 25.75 9.36 -4.63
C GLN A 319 25.09 8.08 -4.09
N ILE A 320 24.37 8.17 -2.96
CA ILE A 320 23.67 7.03 -2.35
C ILE A 320 22.52 6.57 -3.25
N THR A 321 21.79 7.51 -3.88
CA THR A 321 20.67 7.17 -4.77
C THR A 321 21.14 6.46 -6.04
N LYS A 322 22.33 6.80 -6.57
CA LYS A 322 22.87 6.18 -7.79
C LYS A 322 23.36 4.74 -7.56
N ARG A 323 23.94 4.41 -6.41
CA ARG A 323 24.43 3.06 -6.10
C ARG A 323 23.32 2.04 -5.85
N ARG A 324 22.17 2.46 -5.34
CA ARG A 324 21.04 1.55 -5.08
C ARG A 324 20.45 0.93 -6.35
N PHE A 325 20.47 1.65 -7.47
CA PHE A 325 20.02 1.10 -8.75
C PHE A 325 21.04 0.13 -9.38
N SER A 326 22.34 0.26 -9.09
CA SER A 326 23.34 -0.67 -9.62
C SER A 326 23.41 -2.01 -8.88
N LEU A 327 23.09 -2.04 -7.58
CA LEU A 327 23.18 -3.26 -6.75
C LEU A 327 22.06 -4.27 -7.05
N VAL A 328 20.91 -3.81 -7.57
CA VAL A 328 19.80 -4.71 -7.97
C VAL A 328 20.08 -5.44 -9.29
N GLY A 329 21.12 -5.04 -10.05
CA GLY A 329 21.47 -5.65 -11.35
C GLY A 329 22.74 -6.52 -11.37
N GLN A 330 23.53 -6.60 -10.29
CA GLN A 330 24.85 -7.25 -10.30
C GLN A 330 25.03 -8.39 -9.30
N SER A 331 23.95 -9.01 -8.82
CA SER A 331 24.05 -10.31 -8.12
C SER A 331 24.12 -11.46 -9.12
N SER A 332 25.23 -11.56 -9.85
CA SER A 332 25.66 -12.80 -10.50
C SER A 332 27.11 -13.11 -10.13
N SER A 333 27.25 -14.27 -9.47
CA SER A 333 28.48 -15.03 -9.27
C SER A 333 29.71 -14.29 -8.74
N ASN A 334 29.92 -14.31 -7.42
CA ASN A 334 31.26 -14.56 -6.88
C ASN A 334 31.19 -15.21 -5.50
N SER A 335 31.46 -16.51 -5.52
CA SER A 335 31.94 -17.42 -4.47
C SER A 335 32.09 -16.84 -3.05
N LEU A 336 31.11 -17.13 -2.19
CA LEU A 336 31.29 -17.12 -0.74
C LEU A 336 32.13 -18.35 -0.34
N LYS A 337 33.40 -18.13 -0.01
CA LYS A 337 34.14 -19.08 0.83
C LYS A 337 33.62 -18.94 2.25
N GLN A 338 32.87 -19.95 2.65
CA GLN A 338 32.32 -20.15 3.99
C GLN A 338 33.47 -20.48 4.95
N GLU A 339 34.01 -19.47 5.63
CA GLU A 339 34.90 -19.70 6.78
C GLU A 339 34.06 -20.05 8.01
N SER A 340 34.36 -21.21 8.58
CA SER A 340 33.69 -21.81 9.72
C SER A 340 33.94 -21.00 10.99
N PHE A 341 32.88 -20.43 11.57
CA PHE A 341 32.91 -19.81 12.88
C PHE A 341 32.92 -20.89 13.97
N SER A 342 34.09 -21.15 14.56
CA SER A 342 34.21 -21.92 15.80
C SER A 342 33.89 -21.04 17.01
N THR A 343 33.00 -21.55 17.84
CA THR A 343 32.47 -20.98 19.08
C THR A 343 33.58 -20.67 20.09
N LEU A 344 33.87 -19.39 20.32
CA LEU A 344 34.76 -18.92 21.39
C LEU A 344 33.96 -18.65 22.67
N GLN A 345 34.16 -19.50 23.67
CA GLN A 345 33.69 -19.26 25.04
C GLN A 345 34.47 -18.09 25.66
N PHE A 346 33.75 -17.05 26.09
CA PHE A 346 34.30 -15.89 26.77
C PHE A 346 34.57 -16.21 28.25
N GLN A 347 35.84 -16.39 28.62
CA GLN A 347 36.28 -16.29 30.02
C GLN A 347 36.41 -14.81 30.41
N LYS A 348 35.70 -14.40 31.46
CA LYS A 348 35.78 -13.06 32.05
C LYS A 348 37.10 -12.90 32.81
N HIS A 349 38.06 -12.18 32.21
CA HIS A 349 39.23 -11.67 32.94
C HIS A 349 39.09 -10.16 33.22
N PRO A 350 39.41 -9.68 34.45
CA PRO A 350 39.16 -8.30 34.89
C PRO A 350 40.19 -7.25 34.43
N SER A 351 41.02 -7.49 33.40
CA SER A 351 42.05 -6.53 32.92
C SER A 351 41.79 -5.94 31.53
N PHE A 352 40.57 -6.04 31.01
CA PHE A 352 40.22 -5.67 29.63
C PHE A 352 40.48 -4.18 29.30
N ALA A 353 40.36 -3.27 30.28
CA ALA A 353 40.51 -1.83 30.05
C ALA A 353 41.94 -1.40 29.67
N GLU A 354 42.97 -2.05 30.23
CA GLU A 354 44.37 -1.73 29.88
C GLU A 354 44.77 -2.33 28.54
N SER A 355 44.29 -3.54 28.23
CA SER A 355 44.62 -4.22 26.98
C SER A 355 43.94 -3.61 25.74
N VAL A 356 42.80 -2.93 25.92
CA VAL A 356 42.13 -2.18 24.84
C VAL A 356 42.87 -0.88 24.52
N MET A 357 43.53 -0.26 25.50
CA MET A 357 44.27 0.99 25.28
C MET A 357 45.68 0.77 24.71
N SER A 358 46.34 -0.36 25.03
CA SER A 358 47.67 -0.69 24.48
C SER A 358 47.66 -1.17 23.03
N PHE A 359 46.49 -1.42 22.42
CA PHE A 359 46.35 -1.89 21.04
C PHE A 359 46.49 -0.77 19.98
N SER A 360 46.67 0.48 20.40
CA SER A 360 46.52 1.66 19.54
C SER A 360 47.78 2.13 18.81
N SER A 361 48.95 1.52 19.05
CA SER A 361 50.23 1.97 18.48
C SER A 361 50.73 1.21 17.24
N SER A 362 50.13 0.08 16.85
CA SER A 362 50.63 -0.75 15.73
C SER A 362 49.60 -1.28 14.73
N THR A 363 48.30 -1.07 14.94
CA THR A 363 47.29 -1.54 13.97
C THR A 363 47.06 -0.55 12.84
N SER A 364 47.38 -0.97 11.61
CA SER A 364 46.67 -0.52 10.41
C SER A 364 45.18 -0.42 10.74
N ARG A 365 44.59 0.78 10.68
CA ARG A 365 43.20 1.07 11.04
C ARG A 365 42.26 0.01 10.48
N SER A 366 41.91 -1.00 11.27
CA SER A 366 40.90 -1.96 10.86
C SER A 366 39.59 -1.20 10.86
N SER A 367 39.07 -0.90 9.67
CA SER A 367 37.73 -0.33 9.53
C SER A 367 36.74 -1.20 10.31
N VAL A 368 35.86 -0.57 11.07
CA VAL A 368 34.80 -1.27 11.79
C VAL A 368 34.00 -2.11 10.79
N ARG A 369 33.95 -3.43 10.99
CA ARG A 369 33.42 -4.38 9.99
C ARG A 369 31.96 -4.72 10.19
N SER A 370 31.45 -4.60 11.42
CA SER A 370 30.08 -4.94 11.77
C SER A 370 29.48 -3.91 12.71
N LEU A 371 28.15 -3.82 12.72
CA LEU A 371 27.42 -2.94 13.62
C LEU A 371 27.64 -3.36 15.08
N ASP A 372 27.62 -4.66 15.39
CA ASP A 372 27.83 -5.15 16.76
C ASP A 372 29.18 -4.68 17.32
N GLN A 373 30.25 -4.80 16.52
CA GLN A 373 31.57 -4.28 16.89
C GLN A 373 31.53 -2.77 17.17
N LEU A 374 30.82 -1.99 16.35
CA LEU A 374 30.66 -0.55 16.58
C LEU A 374 29.90 -0.26 17.88
N MET A 375 28.82 -1.01 18.15
CA MET A 375 27.97 -0.82 19.32
C MET A 375 28.71 -1.16 20.61
N ASP A 376 29.53 -2.21 20.61
CA ASP A 376 30.38 -2.57 21.75
C ASP A 376 31.45 -1.51 22.01
N GLN A 377 32.11 -1.03 20.95
CA GLN A 377 33.07 0.09 21.04
C GLN A 377 32.40 1.36 21.56
N ALA A 378 31.18 1.66 21.08
CA ALA A 378 30.38 2.78 21.53
C ALA A 378 30.07 2.67 23.04
N GLY A 379 29.67 1.48 23.52
CA GLY A 379 29.47 1.22 24.95
C GLY A 379 30.66 1.61 25.82
N CYS A 380 31.87 1.21 25.39
CA CYS A 380 33.11 1.54 26.08
C CYS A 380 33.42 3.05 26.04
N ILE A 381 33.33 3.66 24.85
CA ILE A 381 33.63 5.09 24.64
C ILE A 381 32.63 5.98 25.37
N ASN A 382 31.38 5.56 25.55
CA ASN A 382 30.35 6.38 26.19
C ASN A 382 30.72 6.77 27.62
N ILE A 383 31.38 5.88 28.37
CA ILE A 383 31.83 6.17 29.74
C ILE A 383 32.84 7.32 29.72
N TYR A 384 33.79 7.26 28.79
CA TYR A 384 34.79 8.29 28.59
C TYR A 384 34.17 9.62 28.17
N LEU A 385 33.25 9.56 27.20
CA LEU A 385 32.58 10.73 26.67
C LEU A 385 31.74 11.45 27.74
N LYS A 386 31.08 10.70 28.64
CA LYS A 386 30.36 11.29 29.79
C LYS A 386 31.30 12.04 30.72
N LYS A 387 32.45 11.45 31.06
CA LYS A 387 33.47 12.12 31.88
C LYS A 387 33.96 13.40 31.21
N LYS A 388 34.32 13.34 29.92
CA LYS A 388 34.74 14.52 29.16
C LYS A 388 33.66 15.59 29.06
N ALA A 389 32.42 15.22 28.80
CA ALA A 389 31.31 16.15 28.74
C ALA A 389 31.08 16.84 30.10
N LYS A 390 31.22 16.10 31.20
CA LYS A 390 31.20 16.65 32.57
C LYS A 390 32.32 17.67 32.78
N ASP A 391 33.56 17.29 32.49
CA ASP A 391 34.73 18.14 32.72
C ASP A 391 34.63 19.43 31.88
N LEU A 392 34.19 19.31 30.63
CA LEU A 392 33.92 20.45 29.76
C LEU A 392 32.81 21.34 30.31
N ALA A 393 31.67 20.76 30.71
CA ALA A 393 30.56 21.53 31.28
C ALA A 393 31.01 22.31 32.53
N LEU A 394 31.81 21.71 33.41
CA LEU A 394 32.35 22.39 34.59
C LEU A 394 33.25 23.58 34.19
N LEU A 395 34.18 23.37 33.26
CA LEU A 395 35.14 24.40 32.82
C LEU A 395 34.45 25.57 32.10
N SER A 396 33.41 25.29 31.33
CA SER A 396 32.72 26.27 30.49
C SER A 396 31.35 26.66 31.03
N LYS A 397 31.07 26.44 32.32
CA LYS A 397 29.79 26.83 32.96
C LYS A 397 28.54 26.28 32.25
N GLY A 398 28.69 25.11 31.63
CA GLY A 398 27.64 24.44 30.87
C GLY A 398 26.63 23.74 31.77
N SER A 399 25.42 23.61 31.24
CA SER A 399 24.30 22.94 31.88
C SER A 399 24.09 21.54 31.28
N ILE A 400 23.74 20.59 32.16
CA ILE A 400 23.45 19.20 31.82
C ILE A 400 22.02 18.89 32.23
N LEU A 401 21.37 17.98 31.50
CA LEU A 401 20.01 17.55 31.80
C LEU A 401 19.96 16.85 33.16
N VAL A 402 18.96 17.19 33.97
CA VAL A 402 18.71 16.60 35.29
C VAL A 402 17.38 15.86 35.28
N ASP A 403 17.32 14.76 36.03
CA ASP A 403 16.09 14.01 36.28
C ASP A 403 15.15 14.87 37.13
N SER A 404 14.23 15.59 36.49
CA SER A 404 13.20 16.38 37.17
C SER A 404 11.89 15.61 37.17
N THR A 405 11.10 15.78 38.24
CA THR A 405 9.74 15.24 38.31
C THR A 405 8.77 15.97 37.37
N SER A 406 9.21 17.06 36.74
CA SER A 406 8.42 17.81 35.76
C SER A 406 8.39 17.07 34.43
N HIS A 407 7.31 17.27 33.66
CA HIS A 407 7.23 16.78 32.28
C HIS A 407 8.20 17.50 31.33
N GLU A 408 8.78 18.64 31.75
CA GLU A 408 9.69 19.43 30.93
C GLU A 408 11.17 19.14 31.27
N PRO A 409 12.03 19.01 30.24
CA PRO A 409 13.44 18.77 30.44
C PRO A 409 14.09 19.96 31.15
N THR A 410 14.61 19.72 32.36
CA THR A 410 15.29 20.76 33.15
C THR A 410 16.79 20.62 33.01
N PHE A 411 17.45 21.69 32.58
CA PHE A 411 18.91 21.77 32.50
C PHE A 411 19.43 22.54 33.71
N GLN A 412 20.47 22.03 34.35
CA GLN A 412 21.10 22.66 35.49
C GLN A 412 22.59 22.80 35.24
N ARG A 413 23.13 23.95 35.64
CA ARG A 413 24.54 24.24 35.55
C ARG A 413 25.35 23.22 36.35
N TYR A 414 26.40 22.70 35.73
CA TYR A 414 27.25 21.72 36.37
C TYR A 414 28.22 22.41 37.34
N GLU A 415 28.10 22.10 38.63
CA GLU A 415 28.93 22.64 39.71
C GLU A 415 29.46 21.49 40.57
N GLU A 416 30.69 21.58 41.10
CA GLU A 416 31.30 20.48 41.87
C GLU A 416 30.50 20.12 43.13
N ASP A 417 29.89 21.10 43.78
CA ASP A 417 29.10 20.92 45.00
C ASP A 417 27.69 20.34 44.72
N SER A 418 27.20 20.45 43.48
CA SER A 418 25.85 19.96 43.11
C SER A 418 25.83 18.48 42.71
N VAL A 419 27.00 17.84 42.60
CA VAL A 419 27.18 16.45 42.14
C VAL A 419 26.54 15.44 43.09
N ALA A 420 26.45 15.75 44.39
CA ALA A 420 25.82 14.87 45.37
C ALA A 420 24.28 14.97 45.39
N ALA A 421 23.71 16.08 44.90
CA ALA A 421 22.29 16.38 45.04
C ALA A 421 21.45 15.96 43.83
N HIS A 422 22.03 15.91 42.63
CA HIS A 422 21.26 15.73 41.38
C HIS A 422 21.67 14.47 40.61
N LYS A 423 20.66 13.74 40.12
CA LYS A 423 20.84 12.63 39.21
C LYS A 423 20.90 13.16 37.78
N TRP A 424 22.12 13.32 37.26
CA TRP A 424 22.37 13.76 35.89
C TRP A 424 21.87 12.74 34.86
N LEU A 425 21.09 13.20 33.89
CA LEU A 425 20.58 12.39 32.78
C LEU A 425 21.53 12.49 31.58
N TRP A 426 22.29 11.42 31.37
CA TRP A 426 23.18 11.29 30.22
C TRP A 426 22.47 10.64 29.05
N ALA A 427 22.88 10.99 27.82
CA ALA A 427 22.37 10.28 26.66
C ALA A 427 22.87 8.83 26.66
N ASN A 428 21.95 7.91 26.44
CA ASN A 428 22.26 6.50 26.25
C ASN A 428 22.94 6.27 24.90
N VAL A 429 23.70 5.17 24.81
CA VAL A 429 24.15 4.66 23.51
C VAL A 429 22.91 4.41 22.65
N LYS A 430 22.99 4.79 21.37
CA LYS A 430 21.90 4.57 20.41
C LYS A 430 21.49 3.09 20.44
N SER A 431 20.18 2.77 20.37
CA SER A 431 19.76 1.37 20.26
C SER A 431 20.16 0.77 18.90
N ALA A 432 20.39 -0.54 18.84
CA ALA A 432 20.71 -1.24 17.61
C ALA A 432 19.67 -0.97 16.50
N ASP A 433 18.37 -1.01 16.83
CA ASP A 433 17.29 -0.74 15.87
C ASP A 433 17.39 0.66 15.26
N ARG A 434 17.64 1.68 16.10
CA ARG A 434 17.81 3.07 15.62
C ARG A 434 19.09 3.24 14.81
N ALA A 435 20.14 2.50 15.14
CA ALA A 435 21.39 2.48 14.39
C ALA A 435 21.18 1.87 12.99
N VAL A 436 20.55 0.69 12.92
CA VAL A 436 20.15 0.02 11.66
C VAL A 436 19.27 0.93 10.82
N GLU A 437 18.24 1.53 11.42
CA GLU A 437 17.35 2.45 10.72
C GLU A 437 18.11 3.63 10.11
N LYS A 438 19.04 4.23 10.86
CA LYS A 438 19.84 5.36 10.37
C LYS A 438 20.80 4.94 9.26
N LEU A 439 21.45 3.77 9.40
CA LEU A 439 22.31 3.19 8.37
C LEU A 439 21.57 2.97 7.06
N LEU A 440 20.40 2.34 7.13
CA LEU A 440 19.53 2.11 5.97
C LEU A 440 19.05 3.40 5.33
N ARG A 441 18.78 4.44 6.13
CA ARG A 441 18.25 5.70 5.61
C ARG A 441 19.32 6.63 5.04
N SER A 442 20.51 6.66 5.64
CA SER A 442 21.47 7.76 5.46
C SER A 442 22.87 7.34 5.02
N TYR A 443 23.26 6.08 5.20
CA TYR A 443 24.66 5.65 5.00
C TYR A 443 24.81 4.40 4.13
N ASP A 444 23.75 3.94 3.47
CA ASP A 444 23.77 2.75 2.61
C ASP A 444 24.38 1.51 3.27
N CYS A 445 24.04 1.32 4.56
CA CYS A 445 24.59 0.26 5.41
C CYS A 445 26.10 0.34 5.70
N ASP A 446 26.79 1.42 5.33
CA ASP A 446 28.19 1.64 5.71
C ASP A 446 28.28 2.03 7.20
N VAL A 447 28.63 1.04 8.01
CA VAL A 447 28.76 1.16 9.47
C VAL A 447 29.83 2.17 9.88
N SER A 448 30.87 2.36 9.07
CA SER A 448 31.98 3.26 9.39
C SER A 448 31.57 4.74 9.44
N LEU A 449 30.41 5.09 8.87
CA LEU A 449 29.87 6.45 8.83
C LEU A 449 28.90 6.77 9.98
N LEU A 450 28.59 5.79 10.83
CA LEU A 450 27.66 5.97 11.95
C LEU A 450 28.37 6.54 13.19
N LEU A 451 28.58 7.86 13.19
CA LEU A 451 29.40 8.55 14.19
C LEU A 451 28.65 8.96 15.46
N ASP A 452 27.33 8.97 15.44
CA ASP A 452 26.50 9.40 16.58
C ASP A 452 25.95 8.22 17.39
N CYS A 453 26.69 7.11 17.47
CA CYS A 453 26.37 6.00 18.36
C CYS A 453 26.41 6.43 19.84
N CYS A 454 27.42 7.23 20.18
CA CYS A 454 27.55 7.95 21.44
C CYS A 454 27.45 9.46 21.17
N ARG A 455 26.72 10.16 22.02
CA ARG A 455 26.56 11.62 21.95
C ARG A 455 26.35 12.13 23.36
N GLN A 456 26.78 13.34 23.66
CA GLN A 456 26.41 14.04 24.88
C GLN A 456 26.01 15.46 24.51
N THR A 457 25.18 16.08 25.35
CA THR A 457 24.67 17.43 25.13
C THR A 457 25.06 18.29 26.31
N ILE A 458 25.66 19.44 26.02
CA ILE A 458 25.93 20.50 26.97
C ILE A 458 25.17 21.73 26.48
N VAL A 459 24.39 22.35 27.34
CA VAL A 459 23.58 23.53 27.04
C VAL A 459 24.24 24.74 27.67
N PHE A 460 24.20 25.88 26.99
CA PHE A 460 24.81 27.12 27.45
C PHE A 460 23.78 28.24 27.42
N ASP A 461 23.77 29.04 28.48
CA ASP A 461 22.91 30.23 28.55
C ASP A 461 23.53 31.41 27.79
N GLU A 462 24.87 31.45 27.72
CA GLU A 462 25.64 32.50 27.03
C GLU A 462 26.52 31.97 25.90
N ILE A 463 26.70 32.77 24.84
CA ILE A 463 27.60 32.44 23.71
C ILE A 463 29.07 32.45 24.15
N SER A 464 29.42 33.31 25.10
CA SER A 464 30.75 33.40 25.72
C SER A 464 31.20 32.05 26.27
N ASP A 465 30.32 31.37 27.00
CA ASP A 465 30.53 30.06 27.61
C ASP A 465 30.67 28.95 26.55
N LEU A 466 29.85 28.99 25.49
CA LEU A 466 30.02 28.10 24.33
C LEU A 466 31.38 28.30 23.65
N ALA A 467 31.85 29.55 23.50
CA ALA A 467 33.15 29.86 22.93
C ALA A 467 34.31 29.37 23.80
N ALA A 468 34.16 29.44 25.13
CA ALA A 468 35.12 28.88 26.09
C ALA A 468 35.16 27.34 26.01
N CYS A 469 34.01 26.68 25.89
CA CYS A 469 33.92 25.24 25.68
C CYS A 469 34.64 24.82 24.40
N LEU A 470 34.37 25.48 23.27
CA LEU A 470 34.99 25.16 21.99
C LEU A 470 36.51 25.41 22.00
N SER A 471 36.97 26.44 22.70
CA SER A 471 38.39 26.70 22.93
C SER A 471 39.04 25.54 23.69
N SER A 472 38.37 25.05 24.74
CA SER A 472 38.84 23.93 25.55
C SER A 472 38.92 22.64 24.73
N LEU A 473 37.89 22.36 23.93
CA LEU A 473 37.87 21.24 22.98
C LEU A 473 39.00 21.32 21.94
N ALA A 474 39.36 22.52 21.49
CA ALA A 474 40.42 22.73 20.49
C ALA A 474 41.84 22.52 21.04
N ILE A 475 42.02 22.58 22.35
CA ILE A 475 43.31 22.39 23.04
C ILE A 475 43.43 20.95 23.58
N ASP A 476 42.32 20.25 23.77
CA ASP A 476 42.30 18.87 24.25
C ASP A 476 42.92 17.90 23.23
N ASN A 477 44.09 17.34 23.57
CA ASN A 477 44.84 16.43 22.70
C ASN A 477 44.14 15.08 22.46
N GLU A 478 43.16 14.73 23.28
CA GLU A 478 42.41 13.48 23.17
C GLU A 478 41.20 13.63 22.23
N ILE A 479 40.83 14.86 21.90
CA ILE A 479 39.70 15.18 21.03
C ILE A 479 40.21 15.56 19.66
N LYS A 480 39.67 14.90 18.64
CA LYS A 480 39.98 15.20 17.24
C LYS A 480 38.71 15.61 16.52
N PHE A 481 38.74 16.79 15.92
CA PHE A 481 37.69 17.22 15.02
C PHE A 481 37.80 16.42 13.72
N ILE A 482 36.65 15.94 13.24
CA ILE A 482 36.51 15.29 11.94
C ILE A 482 35.36 15.95 11.19
N ARG A 483 35.53 16.09 9.87
CA ARG A 483 34.46 16.54 8.98
C ARG A 483 33.89 15.33 8.25
N VAL A 484 32.56 15.21 8.33
CA VAL A 484 31.76 14.05 7.88
C VAL A 484 30.98 14.42 6.63
#